data_AF-A0A0Q5D312-F1
#
_entry.id   AF-A0A0Q5D312-F1
#
_cell.length_a   1.000
_cell.length_b   1.000
_cell.length_c   1.000
_cell.angle_alpha   90.00
_cell.angle_beta   90.00
_cell.angle_gamma   90.00
#
_symmetry.space_group_name_H-M   'P 1'
#
loop_
_entity.id
_entity.type
_entity.pdbx_description
1 polymer ?
#
loop_
_entity_poly.entity_id
_entity_poly.type
_entity_poly.pdbx_seq_one_letter_code
_entity_poly.pdbx_strand_id
1 'polypeptide(L)'
;MGKPNRIQEWREQRGLSQEALAEAAGISTGYLSRMENGGRNVSLKNLAKISAALKVPERELVPDQQRMVPIVGYVSAGAVTNFFDLEQITLDEVAAPEGATDKTVAVEIRGESLGSFFDRWIAFYDDVRRPVTSDLMGQLCIVRLTDGRTLIKKLKRGTFDNHYTLLSQFEPPMYDEEVEFAARIISMVPR
;
A
#
# COMPACT_ATOMS: atom_id res chain seq x y z
N MET A 1 -21.88 2.74 14.04
CA MET A 1 -21.05 1.64 13.50
C MET A 1 -21.47 1.47 12.05
N GLY A 2 -20.59 1.76 11.09
CA GLY A 2 -20.94 1.69 9.66
C GLY A 2 -21.31 0.26 9.26
N LYS A 3 -22.28 0.09 8.35
CA LYS A 3 -22.63 -1.23 7.81
C LYS A 3 -21.41 -1.80 7.06
N PRO A 4 -21.13 -3.12 7.15
CA PRO A 4 -19.96 -3.74 6.53
C PRO A 4 -20.04 -3.82 4.99
N ASN A 5 -21.19 -3.47 4.41
CA ASN A 5 -21.40 -3.32 2.98
C ASN A 5 -22.55 -2.33 2.73
N ARG A 6 -22.69 -1.89 1.49
CA ARG A 6 -23.66 -0.92 0.97
C ARG A 6 -24.67 -1.57 0.03
N ILE A 7 -24.83 -2.89 0.08
CA ILE A 7 -25.72 -3.64 -0.82
C ILE A 7 -27.17 -3.17 -0.66
N GLN A 8 -27.63 -3.03 0.59
CA GLN A 8 -28.97 -2.54 0.89
C GLN A 8 -29.20 -1.13 0.34
N GLU A 9 -28.23 -0.21 0.54
CA GLU A 9 -28.33 1.17 0.07
C GLU A 9 -28.53 1.22 -1.45
N TRP A 10 -27.71 0.46 -2.18
CA TRP A 10 -27.77 0.41 -3.64
C TRP A 10 -29.00 -0.32 -4.18
N ARG A 11 -29.52 -1.31 -3.45
CA ARG A 11 -30.77 -1.99 -3.78
C ARG A 11 -31.96 -1.03 -3.63
N GLU A 12 -32.03 -0.30 -2.52
CA GLU A 12 -33.09 0.66 -2.22
C GLU A 12 -33.07 1.84 -3.20
N GLN A 13 -31.88 2.36 -3.55
CA GLN A 13 -31.73 3.39 -4.58
C GLN A 13 -32.24 2.95 -5.97
N ARG A 14 -32.29 1.65 -6.23
CA ARG A 14 -32.83 1.07 -7.47
C ARG A 14 -34.29 0.64 -7.37
N GLY A 15 -34.93 0.83 -6.22
CA GLY A 15 -36.31 0.41 -5.99
C GLY A 15 -36.52 -1.10 -6.05
N LEU A 16 -35.47 -1.90 -5.81
CA LEU A 16 -35.55 -3.37 -5.86
C LEU A 16 -35.94 -3.96 -4.50
N SER A 17 -36.79 -4.98 -4.50
CA SER A 17 -36.98 -5.84 -3.32
C SER A 17 -35.79 -6.79 -3.14
N GLN A 18 -35.67 -7.41 -1.96
CA GLN A 18 -34.64 -8.42 -1.73
C GLN A 18 -34.84 -9.63 -2.67
N GLU A 19 -36.08 -10.03 -2.93
CA GLU A 19 -36.45 -11.07 -3.88
C GLU A 19 -35.97 -10.74 -5.28
N ALA A 20 -36.29 -9.53 -5.77
CA ALA A 20 -35.93 -9.09 -7.10
C ALA A 20 -34.41 -9.04 -7.31
N LEU A 21 -33.65 -8.53 -6.33
CA LEU A 21 -32.19 -8.52 -6.41
C LEU A 21 -31.59 -9.92 -6.33
N ALA A 22 -32.11 -10.78 -5.45
CA ALA A 22 -31.61 -12.14 -5.28
C ALA A 22 -31.81 -12.97 -6.56
N GLU A 23 -32.97 -12.84 -7.20
CA GLU A 23 -33.27 -13.45 -8.48
C GLU A 23 -32.32 -12.95 -9.57
N ALA A 24 -32.18 -11.63 -9.72
CA ALA A 24 -31.29 -11.02 -10.71
C ALA A 24 -29.81 -11.42 -10.51
N ALA A 25 -29.36 -11.57 -9.27
CA ALA A 25 -28.00 -12.02 -8.95
C ALA A 25 -27.83 -13.56 -8.97
N GLY A 26 -28.92 -14.33 -9.10
CA GLY A 26 -28.89 -15.79 -9.03
C GLY A 26 -28.32 -16.30 -7.70
N ILE A 27 -28.83 -15.76 -6.58
CA ILE A 27 -28.53 -16.14 -5.19
C ILE A 27 -29.84 -16.32 -4.42
N SER A 28 -29.80 -16.94 -3.23
CA SER A 28 -31.01 -17.07 -2.41
C SER A 28 -31.33 -15.76 -1.68
N THR A 29 -32.62 -15.46 -1.50
CA THR A 29 -33.13 -14.30 -0.75
C THR A 29 -32.63 -14.29 0.69
N GLY A 30 -32.62 -15.45 1.36
CA GLY A 30 -32.05 -15.60 2.70
C GLY A 30 -30.52 -15.39 2.75
N TYR A 31 -29.80 -15.67 1.67
CA TYR A 31 -28.39 -15.30 1.57
C TYR A 31 -28.22 -13.79 1.43
N LEU A 32 -28.97 -13.15 0.51
CA LEU A 32 -28.94 -11.69 0.34
C LEU A 32 -29.30 -10.95 1.63
N SER A 33 -30.35 -11.36 2.32
CA SER A 33 -30.77 -10.76 3.60
C SER A 33 -29.69 -10.85 4.68
N ARG A 34 -28.98 -11.99 4.77
CA ARG A 34 -27.82 -12.12 5.68
C ARG A 34 -26.67 -11.20 5.28
N MET A 35 -26.44 -10.98 3.98
CA MET A 35 -25.39 -10.06 3.53
C MET A 35 -25.74 -8.61 3.88
N GLU A 36 -26.96 -8.15 3.59
CA GLU A 36 -27.42 -6.79 3.92
C GLU A 36 -27.38 -6.49 5.44
N ASN A 37 -27.63 -7.50 6.28
CA ASN A 37 -27.67 -7.37 7.74
C ASN A 37 -26.33 -7.61 8.46
N GLY A 38 -25.20 -7.68 7.73
CA GLY A 38 -23.89 -7.70 8.36
C GLY A 38 -23.05 -8.95 8.11
N GLY A 39 -23.34 -9.71 7.06
CA GLY A 39 -22.45 -10.74 6.56
C GLY A 39 -21.07 -10.15 6.21
N ARG A 40 -20.08 -10.36 7.07
CA ARG A 40 -18.72 -9.82 6.91
C ARG A 40 -17.95 -10.42 5.72
N ASN A 41 -18.37 -11.57 5.21
CA ASN A 41 -17.68 -12.30 4.13
C ASN A 41 -18.63 -12.59 2.97
N VAL A 42 -18.86 -11.59 2.11
CA VAL A 42 -19.40 -11.85 0.76
C VAL A 42 -18.27 -12.48 -0.05
N SER A 43 -18.42 -13.72 -0.52
CA SER A 43 -17.42 -14.30 -1.43
C SER A 43 -17.31 -13.45 -2.70
N LEU A 44 -16.12 -13.26 -3.26
CA LEU A 44 -15.90 -12.51 -4.50
C LEU A 44 -16.87 -12.93 -5.62
N LYS A 45 -17.15 -14.23 -5.76
CA LYS A 45 -18.10 -14.77 -6.73
C LYS A 45 -19.53 -14.20 -6.56
N ASN A 46 -20.02 -14.12 -5.33
CA ASN A 46 -21.36 -13.58 -5.06
C ASN A 46 -21.36 -12.05 -5.08
N LEU A 47 -20.25 -11.41 -4.71
CA LEU A 47 -20.09 -9.96 -4.83
C LEU A 47 -20.17 -9.53 -6.30
N ALA A 48 -19.47 -10.23 -7.19
CA ALA A 48 -19.52 -10.01 -8.64
C ALA A 48 -20.95 -10.16 -9.20
N LYS A 49 -21.69 -11.18 -8.75
CA LYS A 49 -23.09 -11.39 -9.14
C LYS A 49 -24.00 -10.23 -8.70
N ILE A 50 -23.87 -9.80 -7.45
CA ILE A 50 -24.67 -8.70 -6.88
C ILE A 50 -24.29 -7.36 -7.56
N SER A 51 -22.99 -7.14 -7.79
CA SER A 51 -22.44 -6.01 -8.55
C SER A 51 -23.01 -5.95 -9.96
N ALA A 52 -23.05 -7.08 -10.68
CA ALA A 52 -23.63 -7.16 -12.01
C ALA A 52 -25.14 -6.90 -12.01
N ALA A 53 -25.89 -7.48 -11.07
CA ALA A 53 -27.34 -7.28 -10.94
C ALA A 53 -27.69 -5.83 -10.62
N LEU A 54 -26.91 -5.18 -9.76
CA LEU A 54 -27.06 -3.78 -9.45
C LEU A 54 -26.46 -2.89 -10.55
N LYS A 55 -25.51 -3.33 -11.38
CA LYS A 55 -24.78 -2.47 -12.32
C LYS A 55 -24.00 -1.36 -11.58
N VAL A 56 -23.27 -1.74 -10.53
CA VAL A 56 -22.28 -0.87 -9.85
C VAL A 56 -20.99 -1.63 -9.65
N PRO A 57 -19.82 -0.97 -9.69
CA PRO A 57 -18.55 -1.59 -9.35
C PRO A 57 -18.57 -2.23 -7.96
N GLU A 58 -17.88 -3.37 -7.79
CA GLU A 58 -17.79 -4.09 -6.51
C GLU A 58 -17.32 -3.19 -5.34
N ARG A 59 -16.40 -2.26 -5.61
CA ARG A 59 -15.90 -1.25 -4.65
C ARG A 59 -16.98 -0.32 -4.08
N GLU A 60 -18.10 -0.16 -4.78
CA GLU A 60 -19.24 0.65 -4.29
C GLU A 60 -20.13 -0.16 -3.34
N LEU A 61 -20.07 -1.49 -3.41
CA LEU A 61 -20.89 -2.40 -2.61
C LEU A 61 -20.23 -2.78 -1.30
N VAL A 62 -18.92 -2.96 -1.29
CA VAL A 62 -18.16 -3.25 -0.07
C VAL A 62 -17.16 -2.11 0.05
N PRO A 63 -17.23 -1.27 1.09
CA PRO A 63 -16.16 -0.32 1.34
C PRO A 63 -14.86 -1.11 1.43
N ASP A 64 -13.80 -0.62 0.80
CA ASP A 64 -12.48 -1.27 0.86
C ASP A 64 -12.26 -1.69 2.32
N GLN A 65 -12.19 -3.00 2.58
CA GLN A 65 -11.73 -3.45 3.88
C GLN A 65 -10.34 -2.86 3.95
N GLN A 66 -10.14 -1.83 4.78
CA GLN A 66 -8.88 -1.13 4.89
C GLN A 66 -7.83 -2.19 5.19
N ARG A 67 -7.11 -2.60 4.15
CA ARG A 67 -6.07 -3.58 4.23
C ARG A 67 -5.01 -2.96 5.13
N MET A 68 -4.52 -3.72 6.09
CA MET A 68 -3.42 -3.26 6.91
C MET A 68 -2.10 -3.65 6.25
N VAL A 69 -1.14 -2.73 6.27
CA VAL A 69 0.21 -2.91 5.76
C VAL A 69 1.17 -2.86 6.95
N PRO A 70 2.10 -3.82 7.08
CA PRO A 70 3.05 -3.82 8.17
C PRO A 70 4.07 -2.68 8.01
N ILE A 71 4.35 -1.99 9.11
CA ILE A 71 5.51 -1.10 9.23
C ILE A 71 6.71 -1.97 9.61
N VAL A 72 7.64 -2.13 8.67
CA VAL A 72 8.78 -3.05 8.76
C VAL A 72 10.08 -2.39 9.22
N GLY A 73 10.05 -1.09 9.50
CA GLY A 73 11.24 -0.37 9.96
C GLY A 73 11.10 1.14 9.95
N TYR A 74 12.24 1.80 10.20
CA TYR A 74 12.39 3.24 10.16
C TYR A 74 13.39 3.66 9.09
N VAL A 75 13.19 4.83 8.49
CA VAL A 75 14.19 5.51 7.67
C VAL A 75 14.63 6.76 8.40
N SER A 76 15.93 6.90 8.64
CA SER A 76 16.48 8.08 9.30
C SER A 76 17.75 8.58 8.61
N ALA A 77 18.08 9.83 8.91
CA ALA A 77 19.30 10.49 8.45
C ALA A 77 20.54 9.72 8.96
N GLY A 78 21.20 8.95 8.09
CA GLY A 78 22.54 8.45 8.33
C GLY A 78 22.71 7.41 9.44
N ALA A 79 21.64 6.89 10.05
CA ALA A 79 21.76 5.79 10.99
C ALA A 79 21.70 4.43 10.27
N VAL A 80 22.53 3.50 10.72
CA VAL A 80 22.38 2.09 10.36
C VAL A 80 21.01 1.65 10.87
N THR A 81 20.19 1.17 9.95
CA THR A 81 18.86 0.68 10.28
C THR A 81 18.96 -0.83 10.32
N ASN A 82 18.71 -1.40 11.50
CA ASN A 82 18.63 -2.84 11.66
C ASN A 82 17.30 -3.33 11.05
N PHE A 83 17.21 -3.35 9.72
CA PHE A 83 16.25 -4.25 9.07
C PHE A 83 16.83 -5.65 9.25
N PHE A 84 16.54 -6.27 10.40
CA PHE A 84 16.64 -7.71 10.50
C PHE A 84 15.60 -8.29 9.54
N ASP A 85 15.93 -9.42 8.93
CA ASP A 85 15.18 -10.14 7.91
C ASP A 85 13.66 -9.91 8.00
N LEU A 86 13.06 -9.65 6.83
CA LEU A 86 11.62 -9.38 6.61
C LEU A 86 10.66 -10.41 7.24
N GLU A 87 11.17 -11.43 7.93
CA GLU A 87 10.40 -12.53 8.48
C GLU A 87 9.87 -12.32 9.92
N GLN A 88 10.35 -11.37 10.75
CA GLN A 88 9.90 -11.36 12.18
C GLN A 88 9.71 -10.05 12.96
N ILE A 89 9.77 -8.85 12.37
CA ILE A 89 9.47 -7.62 13.16
C ILE A 89 8.49 -6.70 12.42
N THR A 90 7.20 -6.98 12.57
CA THR A 90 6.15 -5.96 12.38
C THR A 90 6.18 -5.05 13.60
N LEU A 91 6.59 -3.79 13.42
CA LEU A 91 6.64 -2.81 14.50
C LEU A 91 5.24 -2.28 14.85
N ASP A 92 4.42 -2.10 13.81
CA ASP A 92 3.04 -1.63 13.85
C ASP A 92 2.36 -1.91 12.49
N GLU A 93 1.08 -1.61 12.35
CA GLU A 93 0.33 -1.69 11.10
C GLU A 93 -0.35 -0.37 10.76
N VAL A 94 -0.47 -0.07 9.47
CA VAL A 94 -1.13 1.14 8.96
C VAL A 94 -2.11 0.80 7.83
N ALA A 95 -3.12 1.62 7.62
CA ALA A 95 -4.02 1.46 6.48
C ALA A 95 -3.24 1.52 5.15
N ALA A 96 -3.51 0.57 4.27
CA ALA A 96 -2.90 0.48 2.97
C ALA A 96 -3.25 1.70 2.11
N PRO A 97 -2.29 2.24 1.34
CA PRO A 97 -2.58 3.29 0.38
C PRO A 97 -3.35 2.73 -0.83
N GLU A 98 -3.95 3.63 -1.60
CA GLU A 98 -4.46 3.29 -2.93
C GLU A 98 -3.32 2.71 -3.79
N GLY A 99 -3.60 1.60 -4.48
CA GLY A 99 -2.60 0.90 -5.31
C GLY A 99 -1.68 -0.07 -4.56
N ALA A 100 -1.89 -0.28 -3.25
CA ALA A 100 -1.16 -1.29 -2.50
C ALA A 100 -1.43 -2.72 -3.01
N THR A 101 -0.39 -3.55 -3.00
CA THR A 101 -0.43 -4.97 -3.38
C THR A 101 -0.23 -5.87 -2.17
N ASP A 102 -0.28 -7.19 -2.39
CA ASP A 102 0.02 -8.16 -1.33
C ASP A 102 1.44 -8.09 -0.77
N LYS A 103 2.35 -7.44 -1.50
CA LYS A 103 3.77 -7.30 -1.15
C LYS A 103 4.10 -5.93 -0.59
N THR A 104 3.12 -5.02 -0.52
CA THR A 104 3.36 -3.67 -0.02
C THR A 104 3.69 -3.71 1.47
N VAL A 105 4.75 -3.00 1.82
CA VAL A 105 5.21 -2.78 3.19
C VAL A 105 5.40 -1.28 3.41
N ALA A 106 5.51 -0.87 4.67
CA ALA A 106 5.67 0.51 5.06
C ALA A 106 6.93 0.72 5.90
N VAL A 107 7.49 1.92 5.84
CA VAL A 107 8.51 2.41 6.79
C VAL A 107 8.08 3.76 7.33
N GLU A 108 8.36 3.99 8.61
CA GLU A 108 8.16 5.31 9.22
C GLU A 108 9.42 6.16 9.05
N ILE A 109 9.23 7.39 8.58
CA ILE A 109 10.28 8.38 8.40
C ILE A 109 10.56 9.03 9.74
N ARG A 110 11.83 9.13 10.11
CA ARG A 110 12.28 9.75 11.36
C ARG A 110 13.39 10.75 11.13
N GLY A 111 13.25 11.91 11.75
CA GLY A 111 14.23 12.99 11.71
C GLY A 111 14.07 13.90 10.51
N GLU A 112 15.09 14.73 10.27
CA GLU A 112 14.95 15.94 9.44
C GLU A 112 15.58 15.83 8.04
N SER A 113 16.17 14.69 7.66
CA SER A 113 16.89 14.54 6.37
C SER A 113 15.99 14.72 5.14
N LEU A 114 14.70 14.41 5.28
CA LEU A 114 13.69 14.67 4.25
C LEU A 114 12.94 16.00 4.48
N GLY A 115 13.39 16.80 5.45
CA GLY A 115 12.69 17.98 5.96
C GLY A 115 11.80 17.62 7.15
N SER A 116 11.79 18.48 8.19
CA SER A 116 11.04 18.27 9.44
C SER A 116 9.53 18.10 9.24
N PHE A 117 8.96 18.58 8.13
CA PHE A 117 7.57 18.36 7.75
C PHE A 117 7.19 16.89 7.57
N PHE A 118 8.16 16.04 7.20
CA PHE A 118 7.95 14.62 6.94
C PHE A 118 8.31 13.73 8.12
N ASP A 119 8.66 14.31 9.27
CA ASP A 119 8.90 13.53 10.47
C ASP A 119 7.65 12.75 10.87
N ARG A 120 7.81 11.46 11.15
CA ARG A 120 6.78 10.46 11.42
C ARG A 120 5.82 10.16 10.27
N TRP A 121 6.07 10.65 9.05
CA TRP A 121 5.31 10.21 7.89
C TRP A 121 5.58 8.75 7.57
N ILE A 122 4.63 8.11 6.90
CA ILE A 122 4.75 6.72 6.45
C ILE A 122 5.03 6.72 4.95
N ALA A 123 6.07 6.01 4.53
CA ALA A 123 6.36 5.73 3.14
C ALA A 123 6.03 4.27 2.81
N PHE A 124 5.25 4.08 1.76
CA PHE A 124 4.87 2.76 1.27
C PHE A 124 5.70 2.38 0.05
N TYR A 125 6.14 1.13 0.00
CA TYR A 125 6.88 0.61 -1.13
C TYR A 125 6.60 -0.89 -1.31
N ASP A 126 6.87 -1.36 -2.51
CA ASP A 126 6.83 -2.77 -2.89
C ASP A 126 7.99 -3.09 -3.85
N ASP A 127 7.98 -4.31 -4.39
CA ASP A 127 8.81 -4.68 -5.54
C ASP A 127 10.31 -4.35 -5.38
N VAL A 128 10.91 -4.82 -4.28
CA VAL A 128 12.33 -4.63 -3.95
C VAL A 128 13.24 -5.22 -5.03
N ARG A 129 14.12 -4.39 -5.61
CA ARG A 129 15.03 -4.77 -6.69
C ARG A 129 16.46 -4.95 -6.19
N ARG A 130 16.98 -6.16 -6.43
CA ARG A 130 18.34 -6.62 -6.07
C ARG A 130 18.91 -7.47 -7.22
N PRO A 131 19.82 -6.95 -8.07
CA PRO A 131 20.31 -5.56 -8.10
C PRO A 131 19.23 -4.57 -8.53
N VAL A 132 19.52 -3.27 -8.35
CA VAL A 132 18.68 -2.16 -8.83
C VAL A 132 18.53 -2.20 -10.34
N THR A 133 17.31 -2.00 -10.83
CA THR A 133 16.98 -1.96 -12.27
C THR A 133 16.86 -0.53 -12.78
N SER A 134 17.08 -0.33 -14.09
CA SER A 134 17.18 1.01 -14.69
C SER A 134 15.89 1.83 -14.68
N ASP A 135 14.73 1.19 -14.54
CA ASP A 135 13.42 1.85 -14.41
C ASP A 135 13.26 2.62 -13.10
N LEU A 136 14.10 2.35 -12.09
CA LEU A 136 14.15 3.11 -10.84
C LEU A 136 14.92 4.42 -10.97
N MET A 137 15.58 4.68 -12.11
CA MET A 137 16.34 5.93 -12.30
C MET A 137 15.41 7.14 -12.35
N GLY A 138 15.73 8.16 -11.55
CA GLY A 138 14.94 9.38 -11.37
C GLY A 138 13.73 9.22 -10.45
N GLN A 139 13.39 7.98 -10.06
CA GLN A 139 12.28 7.70 -9.16
C GLN A 139 12.68 7.94 -7.70
N LEU A 140 11.72 8.37 -6.88
CA LEU A 140 11.92 8.43 -5.43
C LEU A 140 11.81 7.01 -4.87
N CYS A 141 12.85 6.55 -4.20
CA CYS A 141 12.95 5.17 -3.74
C CYS A 141 13.32 5.10 -2.26
N ILE A 142 12.93 4.00 -1.63
CA ILE A 142 13.65 3.45 -0.49
C ILE A 142 14.94 2.84 -1.04
N VAL A 143 16.08 3.24 -0.49
CA VAL A 143 17.40 2.81 -0.93
C VAL A 143 18.16 2.29 0.27
N ARG A 144 18.65 1.05 0.18
CA ARG A 144 19.55 0.44 1.15
C ARG A 144 20.96 0.40 0.59
N LEU A 145 21.91 0.93 1.34
CA LEU A 145 23.33 0.85 1.02
C LEU A 145 23.93 -0.44 1.60
N THR A 146 25.04 -0.89 1.03
CA THR A 146 25.76 -2.10 1.50
C THR A 146 26.31 -1.97 2.92
N ASP A 147 26.44 -0.75 3.44
CA ASP A 147 26.83 -0.47 4.83
C ASP A 147 25.67 -0.53 5.86
N GLY A 148 24.46 -0.87 5.40
CA GLY A 148 23.29 -0.99 6.28
C GLY A 148 22.56 0.32 6.59
N ARG A 149 22.86 1.44 5.91
CA ARG A 149 22.00 2.63 5.96
C ARG A 149 20.81 2.47 5.01
N THR A 150 19.64 2.94 5.41
CA THR A 150 18.45 3.01 4.55
C THR A 150 17.98 4.45 4.45
N LEU A 151 17.74 4.90 3.23
CA LEU A 151 17.51 6.29 2.88
C LEU A 151 16.31 6.42 1.94
N ILE A 152 15.69 7.59 1.92
CA ILE A 152 14.76 7.99 0.85
C ILE A 152 15.49 8.94 -0.09
N LYS A 153 15.76 8.51 -1.32
CA LYS A 153 16.53 9.29 -2.31
C LYS A 153 16.00 9.03 -3.72
N LYS A 154 16.27 9.97 -4.63
CA LYS A 154 16.14 9.69 -6.07
C LYS A 154 17.44 9.08 -6.60
N LEU A 155 17.34 7.99 -7.34
CA LEU A 155 18.52 7.36 -7.94
C LEU A 155 18.90 8.05 -9.24
N LYS A 156 20.19 8.26 -9.44
CA LYS A 156 20.79 8.54 -10.73
C LYS A 156 21.94 7.57 -10.95
N ARG A 157 22.14 7.16 -12.20
CA ARG A 157 23.25 6.26 -12.57
C ARG A 157 24.59 6.85 -12.10
N GLY A 158 25.36 6.04 -11.38
CA GLY A 158 26.73 6.36 -11.00
C GLY A 158 27.73 5.98 -12.08
N THR A 159 29.00 6.05 -11.71
CA THR A 159 30.16 5.78 -12.57
C THR A 159 30.40 4.28 -12.76
N PHE A 160 30.12 3.48 -11.72
CA PHE A 160 30.37 2.05 -11.70
C PHE A 160 29.07 1.25 -11.70
N ASP A 161 29.15 -0.02 -12.11
CA ASP A 161 28.03 -0.95 -11.98
C ASP A 161 27.60 -1.07 -10.52
N ASN A 162 26.29 -1.09 -10.28
CA ASN A 162 25.65 -1.06 -8.95
C ASN A 162 25.98 0.16 -8.06
N HIS A 163 26.64 1.19 -8.62
CA HIS A 163 26.87 2.45 -7.92
C HIS A 163 25.94 3.53 -8.45
N TYR A 164 25.44 4.36 -7.54
CA TYR A 164 24.41 5.34 -7.84
C TYR A 164 24.73 6.68 -7.18
N THR A 165 24.43 7.77 -7.89
CA THR A 165 24.32 9.07 -7.25
C THR A 165 22.94 9.19 -6.62
N LEU A 166 22.89 9.44 -5.32
CA LEU A 166 21.67 9.54 -4.54
C LEU A 166 21.34 11.01 -4.29
N LEU A 167 20.19 11.44 -4.80
CA LEU A 167 19.76 12.83 -4.72
C LEU A 167 18.76 13.02 -3.58
N SER A 168 19.01 14.04 -2.76
CA SER A 168 18.12 14.52 -1.70
C SER A 168 17.49 15.87 -2.11
N GLN A 169 16.39 16.23 -1.46
CA GLN A 169 15.77 17.55 -1.66
C GLN A 169 16.49 18.65 -0.87
N PHE A 170 17.03 18.32 0.32
CA PHE A 170 17.56 19.30 1.28
C PHE A 170 19.03 19.09 1.62
N GLU A 171 19.65 18.03 1.12
CA GLU A 171 21.04 17.68 1.39
C GLU A 171 21.83 17.58 0.07
N PRO A 172 23.16 17.76 0.10
CA PRO A 172 24.00 17.51 -1.06
C PRO A 172 23.85 16.08 -1.61
N PRO A 173 24.07 15.87 -2.92
CA PRO A 173 24.12 14.53 -3.49
C PRO A 173 25.20 13.65 -2.84
N MET A 174 24.88 12.37 -2.66
CA MET A 174 25.86 11.33 -2.36
C MET A 174 26.27 10.69 -3.68
N TYR A 175 27.57 10.66 -3.99
CA TYR A 175 28.06 10.23 -5.30
C TYR A 175 28.61 8.81 -5.23
N ASP A 176 28.31 8.01 -6.25
CA ASP A 176 28.85 6.67 -6.43
C ASP A 176 28.74 5.80 -5.16
N GLU A 177 27.54 5.78 -4.58
CA GLU A 177 27.23 4.91 -3.43
C GLU A 177 26.84 3.53 -3.95
N GLU A 178 27.38 2.49 -3.31
CA GLU A 178 27.03 1.11 -3.59
C GLU A 178 25.66 0.77 -2.96
N VAL A 179 24.70 0.38 -3.81
CA VAL A 179 23.32 0.12 -3.38
C VAL A 179 23.06 -1.39 -3.34
N GLU A 180 22.70 -1.89 -2.18
CA GLU A 180 22.26 -3.27 -1.98
C GLU A 180 20.90 -3.51 -2.65
N PHE A 181 19.94 -2.59 -2.41
CA PHE A 181 18.62 -2.65 -3.02
C PHE A 181 17.94 -1.30 -3.13
N ALA A 182 17.00 -1.21 -4.06
CA ALA A 182 16.06 -0.09 -4.12
C ALA A 182 14.64 -0.57 -4.42
N ALA A 183 13.67 0.20 -3.93
CA ALA A 183 12.25 -0.01 -4.17
C ALA A 183 11.60 1.35 -4.39
N ARG A 184 10.74 1.46 -5.41
CA ARG A 184 10.02 2.71 -5.69
C ARG A 184 9.02 2.98 -4.58
N ILE A 185 8.94 4.24 -4.15
CA ILE A 185 7.90 4.68 -3.22
C ILE A 185 6.58 4.79 -3.99
N ILE A 186 5.55 4.09 -3.49
CA ILE A 186 4.18 4.13 -4.01
C ILE A 186 3.52 5.45 -3.60
N SER A 187 3.58 5.75 -2.30
CA SER A 187 3.00 6.95 -1.72
C SER A 187 3.65 7.26 -0.37
N MET A 188 3.45 8.50 0.09
CA MET A 188 3.82 8.94 1.42
C MET A 188 2.63 9.66 2.05
N VAL A 189 2.34 9.35 3.31
CA VAL A 189 1.20 9.94 4.03
C VAL A 189 1.62 10.37 5.43
N PRO A 190 1.04 11.45 5.98
CA PRO A 190 1.19 11.74 7.40
C PRO A 190 0.56 10.61 8.23
N ARG A 191 1.22 10.24 9.32
CA ARG A 191 0.69 9.28 10.29
C ARG A 191 -0.37 9.91 11.20
#